data_AF-A0A1F8ECN0-F1
#
_entry.id   AF-A0A1F8ECN0-F1
#
_cell.length_a   1.000
_cell.length_b   1.000
_cell.length_c   1.000
_cell.angle_alpha   90.00
_cell.angle_beta   90.00
_cell.angle_gamma   90.00
#
_symmetry.space_group_name_H-M   'P 1'
#
loop_
_entity.id
_entity.type
_entity.pdbx_description
1 polymer ?
#
loop_
_entity_poly.entity_id
_entity_poly.type
_entity_poly.pdbx_seq_one_letter_code
_entity_poly.pdbx_strand_id
1 'polypeptide(L)'
;MIMPMYPVWIHDKNTPKPDTPTLYEISANGVFLHKETPFWKAIVPVERISILEEQEPKFEFLLPPIPKEILKTVAQFFAWITHRQNTEALALLWWSGSDVGGYNITVPPQAVAYGRIEYDIPQKENHRLIGTLHSHGRMLAFHSSIDHHDEINFDGIHGTFGGFYFYRNSFNLSLQACINGTRFTLDPGKLIEGVVKQPIAVYYSYPKYKQEEYVLAGEEKLLPEKYEPPEEWRNSVRLMKQREEE
;
A
#
# COMPACT_ATOMS: atom_id res chain seq x y z
N MET A 1 -12.25 41.10 7.32
CA MET A 1 -12.31 39.66 6.99
C MET A 1 -13.56 39.44 6.17
N ILE A 2 -13.44 39.03 4.91
CA ILE A 2 -14.61 38.79 4.05
C ILE A 2 -15.22 37.47 4.50
N MET A 3 -16.48 37.46 4.95
CA MET A 3 -17.18 36.21 5.23
C MET A 3 -17.35 35.43 3.92
N PRO A 4 -17.05 34.13 3.88
CA PRO A 4 -17.30 33.32 2.70
C PRO A 4 -18.79 33.38 2.35
N MET A 5 -19.09 33.45 1.05
CA MET A 5 -20.45 33.59 0.51
C MET A 5 -21.41 32.47 0.97
N TYR A 6 -20.85 31.33 1.40
CA TYR A 6 -21.58 30.21 2.01
C TYR A 6 -20.73 29.59 3.13
N PRO A 7 -21.14 29.69 4.41
CA PRO A 7 -20.41 29.06 5.51
C PRO A 7 -20.36 27.54 5.39
N VAL A 8 -19.25 26.95 5.85
CA VAL A 8 -19.11 25.50 6.07
C VAL A 8 -19.21 25.24 7.56
N TRP A 9 -20.10 24.33 7.95
CA TRP A 9 -20.34 23.95 9.34
C TRP A 9 -20.02 22.47 9.54
N ILE A 10 -19.28 22.15 10.61
CA ILE A 10 -18.97 20.77 11.01
C ILE A 10 -20.01 20.35 12.06
N HIS A 11 -20.78 19.31 11.75
CA HIS A 11 -21.84 18.80 12.64
C HIS A 11 -21.25 17.83 13.68
N ASP A 12 -20.51 18.37 14.65
CA ASP A 12 -19.79 17.61 15.68
C ASP A 12 -20.44 17.66 17.08
N LYS A 13 -21.67 18.20 17.19
CA LYS A 13 -22.42 18.51 18.43
C LYS A 13 -21.82 19.62 19.31
N ASN A 14 -20.60 20.06 19.06
CA ASN A 14 -19.90 21.06 19.88
C ASN A 14 -19.92 22.45 19.24
N THR A 15 -19.96 22.48 17.90
CA THR A 15 -19.94 23.70 17.11
C THR A 15 -21.37 24.18 16.84
N PRO A 16 -21.79 25.35 17.37
CA PRO A 16 -23.12 25.87 17.11
C PRO A 16 -23.31 26.15 15.62
N LYS A 17 -24.48 25.78 15.10
CA LYS A 17 -24.84 26.01 13.70
C LYS A 17 -24.91 27.52 13.41
N PRO A 18 -24.27 28.02 12.33
CA PRO A 18 -24.39 29.41 11.92
C PRO A 18 -25.83 29.78 11.57
N ASP A 19 -26.27 30.96 12.00
CA ASP A 19 -27.58 31.52 11.65
C ASP A 19 -27.50 32.21 10.27
N THR A 20 -27.66 31.42 9.21
CA THR A 20 -27.61 31.87 7.82
C THR A 20 -28.60 31.06 6.96
N PRO A 21 -29.25 31.67 5.95
CA PRO A 21 -30.21 30.98 5.10
C PRO A 21 -29.58 29.92 4.17
N THR A 22 -28.27 29.95 3.96
CA THR A 22 -27.58 28.96 3.11
C THR A 22 -26.19 28.64 3.66
N LEU A 23 -25.91 27.35 3.81
CA LEU A 23 -24.63 26.82 4.27
C LEU A 23 -24.40 25.39 3.78
N TYR A 24 -23.15 24.94 3.83
CA TYR A 24 -22.78 23.54 3.69
C TYR A 24 -22.55 22.92 5.07
N GLU A 25 -23.15 21.77 5.32
CA GLU A 25 -22.96 20.95 6.52
C GLU A 25 -22.07 19.75 6.19
N ILE A 26 -21.01 19.54 6.97
CA ILE A 26 -20.21 18.31 6.97
C ILE A 26 -20.70 17.42 8.11
N SER A 27 -21.20 16.24 7.76
CA SER A 27 -21.77 15.25 8.67
C SER A 27 -21.11 13.88 8.48
N ALA A 28 -21.33 12.96 9.43
CA ALA A 28 -20.73 11.62 9.40
C ALA A 28 -21.07 10.81 8.13
N ASN A 29 -22.20 11.13 7.48
CA ASN A 29 -22.67 10.49 6.26
C ASN A 29 -22.49 11.36 4.99
N GLY A 30 -21.65 12.40 5.05
CA GLY A 30 -21.28 13.21 3.89
C GLY A 30 -21.65 14.69 4.04
N VAL A 31 -21.75 15.37 2.91
CA VAL A 31 -21.98 16.82 2.85
C VAL A 31 -23.43 17.11 2.46
N PHE A 32 -24.04 18.09 3.14
CA PHE A 32 -25.41 18.51 2.91
C PHE A 32 -25.50 20.00 2.61
N LEU A 33 -26.42 20.38 1.73
CA LEU A 33 -26.74 21.76 1.42
C LEU A 33 -28.03 22.16 2.12
N HIS A 34 -27.93 23.21 2.95
CA HIS A 34 -29.09 23.86 3.55
C HIS A 34 -29.51 25.01 2.66
N LYS A 35 -30.79 25.08 2.33
CA LYS A 35 -31.37 26.21 1.62
C LYS A 35 -32.67 26.62 2.28
N GLU A 36 -32.73 27.90 2.63
CA GLU A 36 -33.94 28.58 3.08
C GLU A 36 -34.35 29.63 2.06
N THR A 37 -35.60 29.54 1.63
CA THR A 37 -36.26 30.51 0.75
C THR A 37 -37.58 30.94 1.39
N PRO A 38 -38.26 31.97 0.86
CA PRO A 38 -39.60 32.34 1.33
C PRO A 38 -40.65 31.22 1.20
N PHE A 39 -40.39 30.18 0.40
CA PHE A 39 -41.36 29.15 0.05
C PHE A 39 -41.05 27.79 0.69
N TRP A 40 -39.78 27.52 1.01
CA TRP A 40 -39.36 26.20 1.50
C TRP A 40 -38.02 26.25 2.23
N LYS A 41 -37.83 25.26 3.11
CA LYS A 41 -36.56 24.90 3.76
C LYS A 41 -36.21 23.48 3.35
N ALA A 42 -34.97 23.26 2.92
CA ALA A 42 -34.51 21.94 2.50
C ALA A 42 -33.10 21.66 3.03
N ILE A 43 -32.86 20.39 3.32
CA ILE A 43 -31.54 19.81 3.64
C ILE A 43 -31.39 18.59 2.73
N VAL A 44 -30.42 18.64 1.82
CA VAL A 44 -30.24 17.59 0.80
C VAL A 44 -28.77 17.21 0.70
N PRO A 45 -28.45 15.93 0.45
CA PRO A 45 -27.08 15.52 0.22
C PRO A 45 -26.54 16.19 -1.05
N VAL A 46 -25.26 16.52 -1.05
CA VAL A 46 -24.56 17.03 -2.23
C VAL A 46 -23.33 16.19 -2.53
N GLU A 47 -23.24 15.72 -3.78
CA GLU A 47 -22.07 14.99 -4.26
C GLU A 47 -20.93 15.95 -4.64
N ARG A 48 -21.27 17.16 -5.13
CA ARG A 48 -20.31 18.19 -5.55
C ARG A 48 -20.74 19.57 -5.09
N ILE A 49 -19.77 20.39 -4.69
CA ILE A 49 -19.97 21.79 -4.32
C ILE A 49 -19.55 22.67 -5.51
N SER A 50 -20.51 23.02 -6.37
CA SER A 50 -20.26 23.64 -7.69
C SER A 50 -19.56 25.01 -7.68
N ILE A 51 -19.46 25.65 -6.51
CA ILE A 51 -18.84 26.98 -6.34
C ILE A 51 -17.35 26.91 -5.96
N LEU A 52 -16.82 25.72 -5.69
CA LEU A 52 -15.42 25.50 -5.31
C LEU A 52 -14.63 24.97 -6.50
N GLU A 53 -13.32 25.21 -6.48
CA GLU A 53 -12.40 24.64 -7.46
C GLU A 53 -12.25 23.12 -7.25
N GLU A 54 -11.94 22.41 -8.33
CA GLU A 54 -11.66 20.98 -8.28
C GLU A 54 -10.31 20.73 -7.59
N GLN A 55 -10.26 19.73 -6.73
CA GLN A 55 -9.04 19.26 -6.08
C GLN A 55 -8.78 17.82 -6.49
N GLU A 56 -7.65 17.61 -7.16
CA GLU A 56 -7.19 16.26 -7.49
C GLU A 56 -6.56 15.58 -6.25
N PRO A 57 -6.79 14.28 -6.04
CA PRO A 57 -6.07 13.52 -5.02
C PRO A 57 -4.56 13.61 -5.23
N LYS A 58 -3.81 13.85 -4.15
CA LYS A 58 -2.35 13.91 -4.17
C LYS A 58 -1.78 13.09 -3.02
N PHE A 59 -0.66 12.44 -3.27
CA PHE A 59 0.09 11.69 -2.28
C PHE A 59 1.54 12.16 -2.29
N GLU A 60 2.08 12.39 -1.11
CA GLU A 60 3.49 12.72 -0.89
C GLU A 60 4.05 11.81 0.20
N PHE A 61 5.15 11.13 -0.10
CA PHE A 61 5.85 10.30 0.88
C PHE A 61 6.84 11.15 1.65
N LEU A 62 6.54 11.41 2.93
CA LEU A 62 7.29 12.37 3.76
C LEU A 62 8.45 11.76 4.54
N LEU A 63 8.56 10.44 4.57
CA LEU A 63 9.68 9.78 5.24
C LEU A 63 10.93 9.81 4.35
N PRO A 64 12.13 9.69 4.93
CA PRO A 64 13.35 9.50 4.15
C PRO A 64 13.20 8.32 3.16
N PRO A 65 13.94 8.31 2.05
CA PRO A 65 13.96 7.15 1.15
C PRO A 65 14.17 5.83 1.91
N ILE A 66 13.45 4.79 1.50
CA ILE A 66 13.58 3.46 2.08
C ILE A 66 14.99 2.95 1.76
N PRO A 67 15.80 2.55 2.76
CA PRO A 67 17.15 2.08 2.53
C PRO A 67 17.17 0.83 1.63
N LYS A 68 18.17 0.76 0.75
CA LYS A 68 18.38 -0.40 -0.15
C LYS A 68 18.38 -1.74 0.60
N GLU A 69 18.94 -1.76 1.81
CA GLU A 69 19.06 -2.98 2.62
C GLU A 69 17.72 -3.52 3.12
N ILE A 70 16.72 -2.65 3.33
CA ILE A 70 15.33 -3.06 3.64
C ILE A 70 14.78 -3.83 2.45
N LEU A 71 14.89 -3.26 1.25
CA LEU A 71 14.41 -3.91 0.03
C LEU A 71 15.16 -5.21 -0.27
N LYS A 72 16.48 -5.22 -0.11
CA LYS A 72 17.33 -6.40 -0.27
C LYS A 72 16.87 -7.54 0.64
N THR A 73 16.68 -7.24 1.91
CA THR A 73 16.24 -8.22 2.92
C THR A 73 14.89 -8.83 2.54
N VAL A 74 13.93 -8.00 2.12
CA VAL A 74 12.59 -8.45 1.70
C VAL A 74 12.67 -9.30 0.44
N ALA A 75 13.36 -8.82 -0.59
CA ALA A 75 13.48 -9.51 -1.87
C ALA A 75 14.20 -10.87 -1.72
N GLN A 76 15.22 -10.94 -0.86
CA GLN A 76 15.91 -12.20 -0.55
C GLN A 76 14.99 -13.18 0.21
N PHE A 77 14.23 -12.70 1.20
CA PHE A 77 13.25 -13.52 1.90
C PHE A 77 12.20 -14.09 0.94
N PHE A 78 11.63 -13.26 0.08
CA PHE A 78 10.63 -13.69 -0.90
C PHE A 78 11.21 -14.64 -1.95
N ALA A 79 12.43 -14.40 -2.44
CA ALA A 79 13.11 -15.32 -3.33
C ALA A 79 13.39 -16.68 -2.64
N TRP A 80 13.73 -16.67 -1.34
CA TRP A 80 13.92 -17.89 -0.55
C TRP A 80 12.63 -18.69 -0.37
N ILE A 81 11.51 -18.05 -0.02
CA ILE A 81 10.19 -18.70 0.06
C ILE A 81 9.78 -19.27 -1.31
N THR A 82 10.01 -18.49 -2.37
CA THR A 82 9.73 -18.92 -3.74
C THR A 82 10.51 -20.18 -4.10
N HIS A 83 11.77 -20.26 -3.68
CA HIS A 83 12.60 -21.45 -3.89
C HIS A 83 12.11 -22.66 -3.11
N ARG A 84 11.78 -22.47 -1.84
CA ARG A 84 11.42 -23.54 -0.92
C ARG A 84 10.07 -24.18 -1.26
N GLN A 85 9.07 -23.37 -1.57
CA GLN A 85 7.70 -23.85 -1.71
C GLN A 85 6.88 -23.12 -2.78
N ASN A 86 7.45 -22.10 -3.45
CA ASN A 86 6.80 -21.34 -4.51
C ASN A 86 5.39 -20.83 -4.14
N THR A 87 5.29 -20.22 -2.97
CA THR A 87 4.05 -19.59 -2.48
C THR A 87 4.24 -18.10 -2.28
N GLU A 88 3.14 -17.42 -1.98
CA GLU A 88 3.18 -16.07 -1.46
C GLU A 88 3.75 -16.03 -0.04
N ALA A 89 4.19 -14.85 0.36
CA ALA A 89 4.58 -14.49 1.72
C ALA A 89 4.44 -12.98 1.89
N LEU A 90 4.28 -12.54 3.13
CA LEU A 90 4.07 -11.15 3.52
C LEU A 90 5.11 -10.69 4.55
N ALA A 91 5.55 -9.45 4.39
CA ALA A 91 6.37 -8.71 5.32
C ALA A 91 5.69 -7.37 5.64
N LEU A 92 5.86 -6.90 6.87
CA LEU A 92 5.33 -5.63 7.36
C LEU A 92 6.44 -4.60 7.44
N LEU A 93 6.21 -3.41 6.91
CA LEU A 93 7.16 -2.28 6.93
C LEU A 93 6.78 -1.30 8.04
N TRP A 94 7.70 -1.06 8.95
CA TRP A 94 7.51 -0.24 10.14
C TRP A 94 8.43 0.97 10.17
N TRP A 95 8.00 2.02 10.87
CA TRP A 95 8.78 3.20 11.22
C TRP A 95 8.88 3.35 12.74
N SER A 96 10.10 3.48 13.26
CA SER A 96 10.38 3.64 14.69
C SER A 96 10.54 5.10 15.15
N GLY A 97 10.44 6.09 14.25
CA GLY A 97 10.44 7.51 14.63
C GLY A 97 11.79 8.22 14.65
N SER A 98 12.90 7.60 14.20
CA SER A 98 14.21 8.27 14.12
C SER A 98 14.49 8.85 12.73
N ASP A 99 14.98 10.10 12.67
CA ASP A 99 15.19 10.88 11.43
C ASP A 99 16.11 10.22 10.39
N VAL A 100 16.86 9.18 10.77
CA VAL A 100 17.62 8.32 9.85
C VAL A 100 17.49 6.86 10.31
N GLY A 101 17.20 5.95 9.38
CA GLY A 101 17.28 4.50 9.63
C GLY A 101 16.14 3.88 10.46
N GLY A 102 15.05 4.62 10.72
CA GLY A 102 13.92 4.13 11.51
C GLY A 102 13.07 3.03 10.85
N TYR A 103 13.45 2.57 9.65
CA TYR A 103 12.75 1.50 8.96
C TYR A 103 13.07 0.15 9.58
N ASN A 104 12.04 -0.65 9.79
CA ASN A 104 12.16 -2.03 10.25
C ASN A 104 11.19 -2.93 9.49
N ILE A 105 11.56 -4.21 9.33
CA ILE A 105 10.72 -5.22 8.71
C ILE A 105 10.44 -6.31 9.72
N THR A 106 9.20 -6.81 9.72
CA THR A 106 8.85 -8.05 10.43
C THR A 106 8.06 -8.96 9.51
N VAL A 107 8.26 -10.27 9.63
CA VAL A 107 7.41 -11.28 8.97
C VAL A 107 6.51 -11.88 10.04
N PRO A 108 5.21 -11.53 10.09
CA PRO A 108 4.31 -12.09 11.09
C PRO A 108 4.04 -13.57 10.80
N PRO A 109 3.61 -14.35 11.82
CA PRO A 109 3.00 -15.65 11.60
C PRO A 109 1.87 -15.53 10.56
N GLN A 110 1.91 -16.38 9.56
CA GLN A 110 1.01 -16.30 8.42
C GLN A 110 0.70 -17.69 7.85
N ALA A 111 -0.54 -17.86 7.43
CA ALA A 111 -0.97 -19.02 6.67
C ALA A 111 -1.12 -18.59 5.20
N VAL A 112 -0.50 -19.32 4.28
CA VAL A 112 -0.45 -18.95 2.87
C VAL A 112 -1.06 -20.02 1.98
N ALA A 113 -1.81 -19.56 0.98
CA ALA A 113 -2.30 -20.34 -0.15
C ALA A 113 -2.01 -19.56 -1.44
N TYR A 114 -2.37 -20.11 -2.59
CA TYR A 114 -2.21 -19.42 -3.86
C TYR A 114 -3.16 -18.20 -3.92
N GLY A 115 -2.61 -16.99 -3.95
CA GLY A 115 -3.37 -15.73 -4.02
C GLY A 115 -4.08 -15.33 -2.71
N ARG A 116 -3.63 -15.86 -1.56
CA ARG A 116 -4.21 -15.55 -0.25
C ARG A 116 -3.20 -15.73 0.86
N ILE A 117 -3.10 -14.71 1.71
CA ILE A 117 -2.26 -14.72 2.91
C ILE A 117 -3.15 -14.31 4.09
N GLU A 118 -3.23 -15.18 5.10
CA GLU A 118 -3.87 -14.87 6.39
C GLU A 118 -2.78 -14.51 7.40
N TYR A 119 -2.89 -13.34 8.01
CA TYR A 119 -1.94 -12.84 9.00
C TYR A 119 -2.61 -11.82 9.91
N ASP A 120 -2.05 -11.65 11.10
CA ASP A 120 -2.39 -10.56 12.01
C ASP A 120 -1.28 -9.51 12.01
N ILE A 121 -1.66 -8.25 12.16
CA ILE A 121 -0.71 -7.15 12.37
C ILE A 121 -0.37 -7.11 13.87
N PRO A 122 0.88 -7.42 14.27
CA PRO A 122 1.25 -7.38 15.67
C PRO A 122 1.23 -5.93 16.19
N GLN A 123 0.80 -5.74 17.43
CA GLN A 123 0.99 -4.45 18.10
C GLN A 123 2.47 -4.25 18.41
N LYS A 124 3.01 -3.10 18.02
CA LYS A 124 4.42 -2.75 18.25
C LYS A 124 4.50 -1.36 18.86
N GLU A 125 4.88 -1.30 20.13
CA GLU A 125 5.05 -0.02 20.83
C GLU A 125 6.12 0.83 20.13
N ASN A 126 5.87 2.15 20.07
CA ASN A 126 6.76 3.13 19.46
C ASN A 126 7.08 2.89 17.98
N HIS A 127 6.31 2.04 17.29
CA HIS A 127 6.43 1.83 15.85
C HIS A 127 5.11 2.12 15.17
N ARG A 128 5.20 2.74 13.99
CA ARG A 128 4.05 2.96 13.11
C ARG A 128 4.16 2.01 11.94
N LEU A 129 3.09 1.28 11.67
CA LEU A 129 3.02 0.50 10.43
C LEU A 129 2.92 1.49 9.28
N ILE A 130 3.83 1.39 8.31
CA ILE A 130 3.82 2.23 7.10
C ILE A 130 3.14 1.48 5.96
N GLY A 131 3.19 0.15 5.97
CA GLY A 131 2.80 -0.61 4.81
C GLY A 131 2.98 -2.12 4.90
N THR A 132 2.49 -2.80 3.88
CA THR A 132 2.62 -4.25 3.65
C THR A 132 3.42 -4.50 2.38
N LEU A 133 4.22 -5.55 2.39
CA LEU A 133 4.96 -6.03 1.24
C LEU A 133 4.62 -7.51 1.07
N HIS A 134 4.27 -7.97 -0.12
CA HIS A 134 4.02 -9.39 -0.36
C HIS A 134 4.62 -9.87 -1.67
N SER A 135 4.79 -11.18 -1.81
CA SER A 135 5.31 -11.79 -3.03
C SER A 135 4.28 -12.64 -3.75
N HIS A 136 4.30 -12.61 -5.08
CA HIS A 136 3.59 -13.53 -5.97
C HIS A 136 4.44 -14.74 -6.41
N GLY A 137 5.57 -14.98 -5.73
CA GLY A 137 6.52 -16.03 -6.10
C GLY A 137 7.11 -15.85 -7.49
N ARG A 138 6.96 -16.87 -8.35
CA ARG A 138 7.40 -16.81 -9.76
C ARG A 138 6.48 -15.99 -10.67
N MET A 139 5.25 -15.68 -10.23
CA MET A 139 4.36 -14.82 -11.01
C MET A 139 4.85 -13.36 -10.95
N LEU A 140 4.47 -12.57 -11.95
CA LEU A 140 4.84 -11.16 -12.01
C LEU A 140 4.19 -10.36 -10.88
N ALA A 141 4.82 -9.24 -10.51
CA ALA A 141 4.24 -8.29 -9.57
C ALA A 141 3.13 -7.47 -10.25
N PHE A 142 1.93 -7.53 -9.69
CA PHE A 142 0.79 -6.67 -10.02
C PHE A 142 -0.16 -6.67 -8.82
N HIS A 143 -0.88 -5.58 -8.56
CA HIS A 143 -1.95 -5.63 -7.55
C HIS A 143 -3.15 -6.37 -8.14
N SER A 144 -3.50 -7.52 -7.55
CA SER A 144 -4.68 -8.30 -7.93
C SER A 144 -5.96 -7.66 -7.36
N SER A 145 -7.12 -8.15 -7.80
CA SER A 145 -8.41 -7.73 -7.23
C SER A 145 -8.57 -8.12 -5.76
N ILE A 146 -7.84 -9.15 -5.28
CA ILE A 146 -7.86 -9.57 -3.88
C ILE A 146 -7.04 -8.57 -3.05
N ASP A 147 -5.84 -8.22 -3.52
CA ASP A 147 -5.01 -7.18 -2.91
C ASP A 147 -5.76 -5.84 -2.83
N HIS A 148 -6.55 -5.53 -3.87
CA HIS A 148 -7.39 -4.34 -3.88
C HIS A 148 -8.39 -4.29 -2.73
N HIS A 149 -8.96 -5.44 -2.35
CA HIS A 149 -9.96 -5.54 -1.30
C HIS A 149 -9.32 -5.54 0.09
N ASP A 150 -8.19 -6.24 0.26
CA ASP A 150 -7.50 -6.36 1.54
C ASP A 150 -6.88 -5.02 1.98
N GLU A 151 -6.41 -4.21 1.02
CA GLU A 151 -5.74 -2.94 1.27
C GLU A 151 -6.70 -1.73 1.33
N ILE A 152 -7.97 -1.85 0.92
CA ILE A 152 -8.88 -0.69 0.80
C ILE A 152 -9.14 0.04 2.12
N ASN A 153 -9.03 -0.68 3.24
CA ASN A 153 -9.23 -0.17 4.59
C ASN A 153 -7.92 0.01 5.36
N PHE A 154 -6.78 -0.17 4.70
CA PHE A 154 -5.47 -0.04 5.33
C PHE A 154 -4.67 1.09 4.67
N ASP A 155 -4.59 2.22 5.37
CA ASP A 155 -3.80 3.36 4.92
C ASP A 155 -2.30 3.05 5.00
N GLY A 156 -1.62 3.05 3.85
CA GLY A 156 -0.20 2.74 3.80
C GLY A 156 0.37 2.55 2.40
N ILE A 157 1.65 2.18 2.37
CA ILE A 157 2.35 1.72 1.16
C ILE A 157 2.17 0.21 1.03
N HIS A 158 1.80 -0.23 -0.16
CA HIS A 158 1.67 -1.64 -0.50
C HIS A 158 2.64 -1.98 -1.63
N GLY A 159 3.43 -3.02 -1.40
CA GLY A 159 4.43 -3.47 -2.36
C GLY A 159 4.24 -4.93 -2.75
N THR A 160 4.01 -5.17 -4.03
CA THR A 160 3.94 -6.51 -4.59
C THR A 160 5.26 -6.84 -5.27
N PHE A 161 5.84 -7.98 -4.90
CA PHE A 161 7.06 -8.53 -5.49
C PHE A 161 6.72 -9.75 -6.34
N GLY A 162 7.50 -10.01 -7.37
CA GLY A 162 7.28 -11.18 -8.21
C GLY A 162 8.43 -11.45 -9.15
N GLY A 163 8.25 -12.44 -10.02
CA GLY A 163 9.24 -12.80 -11.03
C GLY A 163 10.54 -13.34 -10.43
N PHE A 164 10.48 -13.98 -9.26
CA PHE A 164 11.66 -14.58 -8.64
C PHE A 164 12.06 -15.86 -9.38
N TYR A 165 12.94 -15.72 -10.36
CA TYR A 165 13.52 -16.83 -11.12
C TYR A 165 14.96 -17.12 -10.64
N PHE A 166 15.28 -18.39 -10.37
CA PHE A 166 16.52 -18.80 -9.67
C PHE A 166 17.84 -18.40 -10.31
N TYR A 167 17.83 -18.07 -11.60
CA TYR A 167 19.02 -17.70 -12.37
C TYR A 167 19.13 -16.19 -12.62
N ARG A 168 18.17 -15.39 -12.13
CA ARG A 168 18.16 -13.93 -12.30
C ARG A 168 18.48 -13.24 -10.97
N ASN A 169 19.20 -12.13 -11.08
CA ASN A 169 19.40 -11.19 -9.98
C ASN A 169 18.34 -10.08 -9.94
N SER A 170 17.31 -10.19 -10.77
CA SER A 170 16.21 -9.23 -10.88
C SER A 170 14.92 -9.78 -10.28
N PHE A 171 14.00 -8.85 -10.01
CA PHE A 171 12.62 -9.13 -9.60
C PHE A 171 11.69 -8.05 -10.15
N ASN A 172 10.40 -8.34 -10.18
CA ASN A 172 9.37 -7.34 -10.44
C ASN A 172 8.90 -6.72 -9.12
N LEU A 173 8.65 -5.42 -9.14
CA LEU A 173 8.13 -4.67 -8.01
C LEU A 173 7.02 -3.73 -8.47
N SER A 174 5.86 -3.81 -7.84
CA SER A 174 4.79 -2.82 -7.96
C SER A 174 4.64 -2.14 -6.61
N LEU A 175 4.58 -0.81 -6.59
CA LEU A 175 4.34 -0.04 -5.37
C LEU A 175 3.11 0.85 -5.57
N GLN A 176 2.23 0.83 -4.58
CA GLN A 176 1.10 1.73 -4.48
C GLN A 176 1.00 2.30 -3.07
N ALA A 177 0.41 3.48 -2.93
CA ALA A 177 -0.17 3.91 -1.66
C ALA A 177 -1.68 3.76 -1.72
N CYS A 178 -2.30 3.26 -0.66
CA CYS A 178 -3.75 3.36 -0.46
C CYS A 178 -4.00 4.29 0.72
N ILE A 179 -4.85 5.30 0.53
CA ILE A 179 -5.28 6.24 1.58
C ILE A 179 -6.78 6.43 1.44
N ASN A 180 -7.54 5.98 2.44
CA ASN A 180 -9.00 6.03 2.48
C ASN A 180 -9.61 5.47 1.18
N GLY A 181 -9.16 4.30 0.75
CA GLY A 181 -9.56 3.63 -0.49
C GLY A 181 -9.05 4.26 -1.80
N THR A 182 -8.38 5.42 -1.75
CA THR A 182 -7.79 6.08 -2.93
C THR A 182 -6.38 5.55 -3.18
N ARG A 183 -6.08 5.17 -4.42
CA ARG A 183 -4.78 4.56 -4.81
C ARG A 183 -3.89 5.50 -5.59
N PHE A 184 -2.60 5.45 -5.28
CA PHE A 184 -1.55 6.20 -5.97
C PHE A 184 -0.46 5.24 -6.43
N THR A 185 -0.18 5.19 -7.73
CA THR A 185 0.98 4.43 -8.25
C THR A 185 2.27 5.15 -7.88
N LEU A 186 3.21 4.42 -7.27
CA LEU A 186 4.49 4.96 -6.82
C LEU A 186 5.62 4.48 -7.72
N ASP A 187 6.65 5.31 -7.90
CA ASP A 187 7.87 4.95 -8.62
C ASP A 187 8.91 4.40 -7.62
N PRO A 188 9.25 3.10 -7.66
CA PRO A 188 10.23 2.52 -6.76
C PRO A 188 11.58 3.23 -6.77
N GLY A 189 12.01 3.75 -7.93
CA GLY A 189 13.30 4.46 -8.06
C GLY A 189 13.33 5.83 -7.36
N LYS A 190 12.17 6.38 -6.97
CA LYS A 190 12.07 7.62 -6.18
C LYS A 190 11.92 7.38 -4.69
N LEU A 191 11.36 6.23 -4.31
CA LEU A 191 11.06 5.91 -2.91
C LEU A 191 12.14 5.07 -2.23
N ILE A 192 12.90 4.29 -3.00
CA ILE A 192 13.84 3.32 -2.46
C ILE A 192 15.25 3.60 -2.98
N GLU A 193 16.20 3.65 -2.08
CA GLU A 193 17.61 3.87 -2.40
C GLU A 193 18.18 2.69 -3.21
N GLY A 194 19.00 3.00 -4.21
CA GLY A 194 19.74 1.99 -4.97
C GLY A 194 18.88 1.07 -5.84
N VAL A 195 17.60 1.37 -6.03
CA VAL A 195 16.73 0.66 -6.97
C VAL A 195 16.92 1.22 -8.36
N VAL A 196 17.37 0.38 -9.27
CA VAL A 196 17.53 0.75 -10.68
C VAL A 196 16.58 -0.07 -11.52
N LYS A 197 15.78 0.64 -12.30
CA LYS A 197 14.90 0.05 -13.29
C LYS A 197 15.73 -0.52 -14.43
N GLN A 198 15.58 -1.82 -14.69
CA GLN A 198 16.17 -2.44 -15.87
C GLN A 198 15.11 -2.56 -16.97
N PRO A 199 15.35 -1.97 -18.15
CA PRO A 199 14.54 -2.27 -19.32
C PRO A 199 14.84 -3.71 -19.74
N ILE A 200 13.87 -4.61 -19.59
CA ILE A 200 13.98 -5.95 -20.15
C ILE A 200 13.42 -5.90 -21.57
N ALA A 201 14.16 -6.47 -22.52
CA ALA A 201 13.59 -6.89 -23.78
C ALA A 201 12.86 -8.23 -23.58
N VAL A 202 11.58 -8.21 -23.18
CA VAL A 202 10.79 -9.44 -23.14
C VAL A 202 10.05 -9.61 -24.47
N TYR A 203 10.49 -10.57 -25.29
CA TYR A 203 9.72 -11.07 -26.43
C TYR A 203 8.76 -12.16 -25.95
N TYR A 204 7.55 -11.78 -25.50
CA TYR A 204 6.43 -12.73 -25.38
C TYR A 204 5.12 -12.12 -25.89
N SER A 205 4.36 -12.96 -26.56
CA SER A 205 3.20 -12.62 -27.39
C SER A 205 1.89 -12.60 -26.60
N TYR A 206 1.81 -11.96 -25.44
CA TYR A 206 0.51 -11.67 -24.79
C TYR A 206 0.63 -10.41 -23.90
N PRO A 207 0.05 -9.26 -24.30
CA PRO A 207 0.20 -8.01 -23.57
C PRO A 207 -0.97 -7.77 -22.61
N LYS A 208 -0.69 -7.10 -21.48
CA LYS A 208 -1.61 -6.12 -20.86
C LYS A 208 -0.99 -5.26 -19.76
N TYR A 209 0.16 -5.63 -19.20
CA TYR A 209 0.84 -4.85 -18.16
C TYR A 209 2.22 -4.40 -18.63
N LYS A 210 2.56 -3.13 -18.37
CA LYS A 210 3.90 -2.58 -18.62
C LYS A 210 4.87 -3.29 -17.67
N GLN A 211 5.77 -4.09 -18.24
CA GLN A 211 6.70 -4.95 -17.50
C GLN A 211 7.91 -4.13 -17.05
N GLU A 212 8.15 -4.07 -15.74
CA GLU A 212 9.33 -3.40 -15.17
C GLU A 212 10.03 -4.40 -14.24
N GLU A 213 11.29 -4.76 -14.56
CA GLU A 213 12.18 -5.44 -13.63
C GLU A 213 13.07 -4.40 -12.95
N TYR A 214 13.40 -4.72 -11.72
CA TYR A 214 14.28 -3.93 -10.88
C TYR A 214 15.46 -4.78 -10.46
N VAL A 215 16.60 -4.12 -10.34
CA VAL A 215 17.78 -4.66 -9.70
C VAL A 215 18.21 -3.74 -8.58
N LEU A 216 18.95 -4.33 -7.65
CA LEU A 216 19.60 -3.62 -6.58
C LEU A 216 20.99 -3.20 -7.07
N ALA A 217 21.23 -1.88 -7.18
CA ALA A 217 22.49 -1.34 -7.68
C ALA A 217 23.69 -1.89 -6.90
N GLY A 218 24.69 -2.40 -7.62
CA GLY A 218 25.88 -3.01 -7.02
C GLY A 218 25.73 -4.46 -6.55
N GLU A 219 24.58 -5.11 -6.77
CA GLU A 219 24.41 -6.54 -6.51
C GLU A 219 24.51 -7.36 -7.80
N GLU A 220 25.42 -8.32 -7.85
CA GLU A 220 25.54 -9.26 -8.98
C GLU A 220 24.55 -10.42 -8.89
N LYS A 221 24.16 -10.84 -7.68
CA LYS A 221 23.16 -11.90 -7.42
C LYS A 221 22.17 -11.43 -6.36
N LEU A 222 20.87 -11.61 -6.60
CA LEU A 222 19.83 -11.29 -5.62
C LEU A 222 19.93 -12.20 -4.39
N LEU A 223 20.02 -13.51 -4.63
CA LEU A 223 20.30 -14.51 -3.62
C LEU A 223 21.80 -14.88 -3.64
N PRO A 224 22.56 -14.66 -2.54
CA PRO A 224 23.88 -15.24 -2.41
C PRO A 224 23.78 -16.77 -2.32
N GLU A 225 24.88 -17.48 -2.64
CA GLU A 225 24.92 -18.96 -2.72
C GLU A 225 24.50 -19.65 -1.42
N LYS A 226 24.68 -18.97 -0.29
CA LYS A 226 24.17 -19.38 1.01
C LYS A 226 23.40 -18.22 1.61
N TYR A 227 22.08 -18.26 1.49
CA TYR A 227 21.17 -17.33 2.16
C TYR A 227 20.16 -18.12 2.99
N GLU A 228 20.04 -17.76 4.27
CA GLU A 228 18.97 -18.21 5.14
C GLU A 228 18.35 -16.98 5.82
N PRO A 229 17.02 -16.80 5.74
CA PRO A 229 16.34 -15.78 6.52
C PRO A 229 16.50 -16.02 8.03
N PRO A 230 16.26 -14.98 8.86
CA PRO A 230 16.14 -15.14 10.30
C PRO A 230 15.23 -16.32 10.67
N GLU A 231 15.59 -17.07 11.72
CA GLU A 231 14.85 -18.27 12.15
C GLU A 231 13.36 -17.99 12.39
N GLU A 232 13.08 -16.85 13.02
CA GLU A 232 11.73 -16.36 13.26
C GLU A 232 10.89 -16.21 11.97
N TRP A 233 11.50 -15.79 10.84
CA TRP A 233 10.82 -15.67 9.55
C TRP A 233 10.65 -17.03 8.86
N ARG A 234 11.60 -17.95 9.05
CA ARG A 234 11.49 -19.31 8.48
C ARG A 234 10.33 -20.08 9.09
N ASN A 235 10.05 -19.84 10.36
CA ASN A 235 9.01 -20.52 11.12
C ASN A 235 7.64 -19.82 11.07
N SER A 236 7.57 -18.60 10.51
CA SER A 236 6.35 -17.80 10.46
C SER A 236 5.45 -18.12 9.26
N VAL A 237 5.98 -18.68 8.17
CA VAL A 237 5.20 -19.01 6.98
C VAL A 237 4.74 -20.47 7.01
N ARG A 238 3.43 -20.70 7.00
CA ARG A 238 2.83 -22.05 6.98
C ARG A 238 1.89 -22.19 5.78
N LEU A 239 1.95 -23.33 5.08
CA LEU A 239 0.97 -23.64 4.06
C LEU A 239 -0.40 -23.88 4.70
N MET A 240 -1.45 -23.27 4.16
CA MET A 240 -2.82 -23.65 4.53
C MET A 240 -3.02 -25.13 4.18
N LYS A 241 -3.60 -25.90 5.09
CA LYS A 241 -4.02 -27.27 4.77
C LYS A 241 -5.01 -27.19 3.62
N GLN A 242 -4.80 -27.99 2.57
CA GLN A 242 -5.86 -28.22 1.58
C GLN A 242 -7.09 -28.68 2.36
N ARG A 243 -8.23 -28.00 2.18
CA ARG A 243 -9.49 -28.54 2.69
C ARG A 243 -9.63 -29.90 2.03
N GLU A 244 -9.58 -30.97 2.83
CA GLU A 244 -10.07 -32.27 2.39
C GLU A 244 -11.52 -32.00 1.95
N GLU A 245 -11.78 -32.23 0.68
CA GLU A 245 -13.12 -32.10 0.11
C GLU A 245 -14.03 -33.10 0.87
N GLU A 246 -14.90 -32.59 1.74
CA GLU A 246 -16.10 -33.30 2.22
C GLU A 246 -17.24 -33.16 1.20
#